data_AF-A0A355PD12-F1
#
_entry.id   AF-A0A355PD12-F1
#
_cell.length_a   1.000
_cell.length_b   1.000
_cell.length_c   1.000
_cell.angle_alpha   90.00
_cell.angle_beta   90.00
_cell.angle_gamma   90.00
#
_symmetry.space_group_name_H-M   'P 1'
#
loop_
_entity.id
_entity.type
_entity.pdbx_description
1 polymer ?
#
loop_
_entity_poly.entity_id
_entity_poly.type
_entity_poly.pdbx_seq_one_letter_code
_entity_poly.pdbx_strand_id
1 'polypeptide(L)'
;SPSSARLQLLTNYRHHAGVWGVHAHDSRQNFTLNLLMDPEIDLVTIAGNAGTGKTFMTLAAAFQQTLDAKRFERIVFTRAPIPMGEDIGFLPGTEEEKMSPWMGAFHDNM
;
A
#
# COMPACT_ATOMS: atom_id res chain seq x y z
N SER A 1 15.54 6.12 -29.15
CA SER A 1 14.83 7.23 -28.46
C SER A 1 13.38 6.85 -28.30
N PRO A 2 12.72 7.09 -27.16
CA PRO A 2 11.30 6.79 -27.07
C PRO A 2 10.57 7.78 -28.00
N SER A 3 9.94 7.26 -29.06
CA SER A 3 9.30 8.04 -30.12
C SER A 3 7.83 8.36 -29.85
N SER A 4 7.33 8.00 -28.67
CA SER A 4 5.93 8.22 -28.28
C SER A 4 5.81 8.41 -26.78
N ALA A 5 4.97 9.36 -26.37
CA ALA A 5 4.51 9.51 -24.99
C ALA A 5 3.00 9.28 -24.96
N ARG A 6 2.50 8.60 -23.93
CA ARG A 6 1.07 8.40 -23.71
C ARG A 6 0.60 9.41 -22.67
N LEU A 7 -0.36 10.26 -23.03
CA LEU A 7 -1.04 11.12 -22.08
C LEU A 7 -2.25 10.36 -21.51
N GLN A 8 -2.35 10.31 -20.18
CA GLN A 8 -3.49 9.71 -19.49
C GLN A 8 -4.01 10.66 -18.43
N LEU A 9 -5.34 10.74 -18.34
CA LEU A 9 -6.00 11.38 -17.20
C LEU A 9 -5.95 10.42 -16.02
N LEU A 10 -5.62 10.96 -14.85
CA LEU A 10 -5.56 10.22 -13.60
C LEU A 10 -6.86 10.38 -12.82
N THR A 11 -7.25 9.33 -12.12
CA THR A 11 -8.32 9.40 -11.13
C THR A 11 -7.89 10.31 -9.99
N ASN A 12 -8.80 11.16 -9.53
CA ASN A 12 -8.55 12.07 -8.41
C ASN A 12 -8.97 11.41 -7.09
N TYR A 13 -8.00 10.75 -6.44
CA TYR A 13 -8.16 10.10 -5.14
C TYR A 13 -8.16 11.06 -3.94
N ARG A 14 -8.14 12.39 -4.16
CA ARG A 14 -8.05 13.38 -3.08
C ARG A 14 -9.40 13.71 -2.41
N HIS A 15 -10.51 13.57 -3.13
CA HIS A 15 -11.79 14.15 -2.67
C HIS A 15 -13.00 13.21 -2.75
N HIS A 16 -13.04 12.22 -3.65
CA HIS A 16 -14.28 11.49 -3.94
C HIS A 16 -14.12 9.96 -4.02
N ALA A 17 -13.09 9.46 -4.70
CA ALA A 17 -12.80 8.04 -4.75
C ALA A 17 -11.62 7.80 -3.80
N GLY A 18 -11.84 7.26 -2.60
CA GLY A 18 -10.74 6.71 -1.80
C GLY A 18 -10.40 5.32 -2.34
N VAL A 19 -9.15 4.88 -2.20
CA VAL A 19 -8.81 3.46 -2.39
C VAL A 19 -9.00 2.80 -1.03
N TRP A 20 -10.03 1.98 -0.88
CA TRP A 20 -10.37 1.36 0.41
C TRP A 20 -10.45 2.41 1.55
N GLY A 21 -11.15 3.52 1.32
CA GLY A 21 -11.26 4.63 2.29
C GLY A 21 -10.01 5.52 2.44
N VAL A 22 -8.89 5.19 1.78
CA VAL A 22 -7.67 6.00 1.82
C VAL A 22 -7.69 7.06 0.72
N HIS A 23 -7.55 8.32 1.13
CA HIS A 23 -7.48 9.47 0.24
C HIS A 23 -6.06 10.00 0.10
N ALA A 24 -5.73 10.48 -1.10
CA ALA A 24 -4.47 11.16 -1.34
C ALA A 24 -4.50 12.58 -0.76
N HIS A 25 -3.46 12.95 0.00
CA HIS A 25 -3.33 14.31 0.55
C HIS A 25 -2.61 15.27 -0.42
N ASP A 26 -1.75 14.75 -1.29
CA ASP A 26 -1.02 15.53 -2.29
C ASP A 26 -1.00 14.85 -3.67
N SER A 27 -0.41 15.53 -4.65
CA SER A 27 -0.31 15.01 -6.03
C SER A 27 0.57 13.76 -6.14
N ARG A 28 1.56 13.58 -5.28
CA ARG A 28 2.47 12.42 -5.31
C ARG A 28 1.76 11.18 -4.79
N GLN A 29 0.98 11.32 -3.72
CA GLN A 29 0.12 10.26 -3.21
C GLN A 29 -0.97 9.92 -4.22
N ASN A 30 -1.58 10.91 -4.86
CA ASN A 30 -2.57 10.67 -5.92
C ASN A 30 -1.96 9.88 -7.07
N PHE A 31 -0.77 10.26 -7.52
CA PHE A 31 -0.04 9.54 -8.55
C PHE A 31 0.28 8.10 -8.11
N THR A 32 0.74 7.92 -6.88
CA THR A 32 1.04 6.59 -6.32
C THR A 32 -0.19 5.69 -6.31
N LEU A 33 -1.36 6.17 -5.86
CA LEU A 33 -2.59 5.39 -5.87
C LEU A 33 -3.04 5.04 -7.30
N ASN A 34 -2.87 5.95 -8.26
CA ASN A 34 -3.15 5.63 -9.67
C ASN A 34 -2.26 4.51 -10.18
N LEU A 35 -0.94 4.55 -9.91
CA LEU A 35 -0.04 3.49 -10.33
C LEU A 35 -0.36 2.15 -9.66
N LEU A 36 -0.68 2.17 -8.36
CA LEU A 36 -1.03 0.95 -7.61
C LEU A 36 -2.34 0.31 -8.06
N MET A 37 -3.26 1.11 -8.60
CA MET A 37 -4.59 0.67 -9.05
C MET A 37 -4.67 0.44 -10.56
N ASP A 38 -3.61 0.72 -11.33
CA ASP A 38 -3.57 0.49 -12.77
C ASP A 38 -3.35 -1.01 -13.06
N PRO A 39 -4.29 -1.70 -13.71
CA PRO A 39 -4.15 -3.12 -13.98
C PRO A 39 -3.07 -3.48 -14.99
N GLU A 40 -2.57 -2.52 -15.77
CA GLU A 40 -1.54 -2.73 -16.78
C GLU A 40 -0.12 -2.63 -16.20
N ILE A 41 0.02 -2.33 -14.89
CA ILE A 41 1.32 -2.21 -14.21
C ILE A 41 1.53 -3.39 -13.28
N ASP A 42 2.43 -4.30 -13.65
CA ASP A 42 2.72 -5.50 -12.85
C ASP A 42 3.55 -5.22 -11.58
N LEU A 43 4.36 -4.16 -11.59
CA LEU A 43 5.27 -3.81 -10.49
C LEU A 43 5.33 -2.31 -10.26
N VAL A 44 5.09 -1.91 -9.02
CA VAL A 44 5.25 -0.52 -8.56
C VAL A 44 6.30 -0.45 -7.46
N THR A 45 7.39 0.28 -7.71
CA THR A 45 8.40 0.60 -6.70
C THR A 45 8.13 2.01 -6.17
N ILE A 46 7.94 2.14 -4.85
CA ILE A 46 7.65 3.42 -4.20
C ILE A 46 8.80 3.81 -3.28
N ALA A 47 9.53 4.85 -3.66
CA ALA A 47 10.61 5.43 -2.86
C ALA A 47 10.22 6.80 -2.31
N GLY A 48 10.66 7.11 -1.09
CA GLY A 48 10.41 8.40 -0.47
C GLY A 48 10.63 8.39 1.04
N ASN A 49 10.64 9.57 1.64
CA ASN A 49 10.91 9.75 3.07
C ASN A 49 9.94 8.96 3.97
N ALA A 50 10.37 8.63 5.18
CA ALA A 50 9.49 8.04 6.19
C ALA A 50 8.28 8.96 6.46
N GLY A 51 7.14 8.38 6.84
CA GLY A 51 5.91 9.15 7.13
C GLY A 51 5.11 9.63 5.91
N THR A 52 5.55 9.34 4.69
CA THR A 52 4.86 9.77 3.45
C THR A 52 3.67 8.88 3.02
N GLY A 53 3.30 7.89 3.82
CA GLY A 53 2.13 7.03 3.58
C GLY A 53 2.32 5.89 2.57
N LYS A 54 3.56 5.61 2.11
CA LYS A 54 3.85 4.57 1.09
C LYS A 54 3.24 3.21 1.45
N THR A 55 3.63 2.67 2.61
CA THR A 55 3.15 1.35 3.08
C THR A 55 1.63 1.36 3.23
N PHE A 56 1.06 2.42 3.79
CA PHE A 56 -0.38 2.53 4.02
C PHE A 56 -1.18 2.55 2.70
N MET A 57 -0.75 3.34 1.71
CA MET A 57 -1.38 3.36 0.38
C MET A 57 -1.24 2.02 -0.35
N THR A 58 -0.10 1.35 -0.23
CA THR A 58 0.10 -0.02 -0.79
C THR A 58 -0.85 -1.02 -0.14
N LEU A 59 -1.04 -0.96 1.17
CA LEU A 59 -1.99 -1.80 1.89
C LEU A 59 -3.43 -1.56 1.41
N ALA A 60 -3.84 -0.30 1.32
CA ALA A 60 -5.17 0.06 0.85
C ALA A 60 -5.44 -0.44 -0.58
N ALA A 61 -4.48 -0.28 -1.49
CA ALA A 61 -4.59 -0.80 -2.85
C ALA A 61 -4.64 -2.34 -2.88
N ALA A 62 -3.88 -3.02 -2.03
CA ALA A 62 -3.92 -4.47 -1.90
C ALA A 62 -5.30 -4.95 -1.39
N PHE A 63 -5.84 -4.31 -0.35
CA PHE A 63 -7.18 -4.63 0.16
C PHE A 63 -8.27 -4.36 -0.87
N GLN A 64 -8.24 -3.20 -1.53
CA GLN A 64 -9.20 -2.88 -2.60
C GLN A 64 -9.20 -3.95 -3.70
N GLN A 65 -8.01 -4.41 -4.11
CA GLN A 65 -7.88 -5.36 -5.21
C GLN A 65 -8.17 -6.80 -4.82
N THR A 66 -7.86 -7.21 -3.58
CA THR A 66 -8.06 -8.59 -3.11
C THR A 66 -9.42 -8.80 -2.46
N LEU A 67 -9.84 -7.91 -1.56
CA LEU A 67 -11.04 -8.10 -0.75
C LEU A 67 -12.30 -7.64 -1.48
N ASP A 68 -12.25 -6.49 -2.14
CA ASP A 68 -13.43 -5.89 -2.78
C ASP A 68 -13.53 -6.30 -4.24
N ALA A 69 -12.48 -6.02 -5.03
CA ALA A 69 -12.47 -6.29 -6.47
C ALA A 69 -12.24 -7.78 -6.82
N LYS A 70 -11.83 -8.60 -5.85
CA LYS A 70 -11.51 -10.03 -6.01
C LYS A 70 -10.55 -10.32 -7.18
N ARG A 71 -9.68 -9.37 -7.53
CA ARG A 71 -8.67 -9.50 -8.60
C ARG A 71 -7.54 -10.45 -8.22
N PHE A 72 -7.20 -10.48 -6.93
CA PHE A 72 -6.19 -11.37 -6.37
C PHE A 72 -6.80 -12.21 -5.26
N GLU A 73 -6.30 -13.43 -5.07
CA GLU A 73 -6.81 -14.35 -4.05
C GLU A 73 -6.20 -14.12 -2.66
N ARG A 74 -4.96 -13.62 -2.60
CA ARG A 74 -4.20 -13.48 -1.35
C ARG A 74 -3.26 -12.28 -1.42
N ILE A 75 -3.05 -11.64 -0.27
CA ILE A 75 -2.02 -10.63 -0.07
C ILE A 75 -0.86 -11.24 0.70
N VAL A 76 0.37 -10.97 0.26
CA VAL A 76 1.59 -11.42 0.94
C VAL A 76 2.43 -10.20 1.31
N PHE A 77 2.76 -10.08 2.59
CA PHE A 77 3.69 -9.07 3.09
C PHE A 77 5.01 -9.72 3.46
N THR A 78 6.09 -9.12 3.00
CA THR A 78 7.44 -9.52 3.39
C THR A 78 8.23 -8.30 3.83
N ARG A 79 9.12 -8.51 4.80
CA ARG A 79 10.16 -7.56 5.19
C ARG A 79 11.50 -8.30 5.08
N ALA A 80 12.53 -7.65 4.58
CA ALA A 80 13.86 -8.23 4.60
C ALA A 80 14.25 -8.51 6.07
N PRO A 81 14.72 -9.73 6.41
CA PRO A 81 15.29 -9.97 7.72
C PRO A 81 16.52 -9.07 7.87
N ILE A 82 16.47 -8.16 8.85
CA ILE A 82 17.64 -7.37 9.24
C ILE A 82 18.31 -8.18 10.36
N PRO A 83 19.49 -8.79 10.15
CA PRO A 83 20.16 -9.54 11.21
C PRO A 83 20.58 -8.56 12.30
N MET A 84 19.96 -8.68 13.46
CA MET A 84 20.22 -7.87 14.66
C MET A 84 20.70 -8.80 15.78
N GLY A 85 21.97 -9.22 15.78
CA GLY A 85 22.51 -10.05 16.89
C GLY A 85 21.70 -11.33 17.18
N GLU A 86 21.90 -11.93 18.36
CA GLU A 86 21.28 -13.23 18.75
C GLU A 86 19.74 -13.19 18.66
N ASP A 87 19.18 -14.29 18.11
CA ASP A 87 17.78 -14.51 17.77
C ASP A 87 16.79 -13.84 18.74
N ILE A 88 16.23 -12.70 18.31
CA ILE A 88 14.91 -12.29 18.77
C ILE A 88 13.92 -13.31 18.20
N GLY A 89 13.73 -14.41 18.93
CA GLY A 89 12.81 -15.48 18.58
C GLY A 89 11.38 -15.00 18.32
N PHE A 90 10.51 -15.96 17.98
CA PHE A 90 9.10 -15.76 17.63
C PHE A 90 8.40 -14.71 18.51
N LEU A 91 7.69 -13.76 17.89
CA LEU A 91 6.71 -12.94 18.61
C LEU A 91 5.62 -13.89 19.14
N PRO A 92 5.51 -14.08 20.48
CA PRO A 92 4.49 -14.95 21.06
C PRO A 92 3.11 -14.28 20.91
N GLY A 93 2.08 -15.10 20.75
CA GLY A 93 0.70 -14.63 20.61
C GLY A 93 -0.03 -15.16 19.39
N THR A 94 -1.32 -14.87 19.37
CA THR A 94 -2.28 -15.12 18.29
C THR A 94 -1.92 -14.33 17.02
N GLU A 95 -2.51 -14.69 15.88
CA GLU A 95 -2.33 -13.97 14.63
C GLU A 95 -2.71 -12.49 14.76
N GLU A 96 -3.76 -12.19 15.51
CA GLU A 96 -4.24 -10.84 15.79
C GLU A 96 -3.25 -10.01 16.61
N GLU A 97 -2.66 -10.59 17.65
CA GLU A 97 -1.61 -9.94 18.47
C GLU A 97 -0.34 -9.65 17.66
N LYS A 98 -0.03 -10.51 16.66
CA LYS A 98 1.08 -10.28 15.72
C LYS A 98 0.80 -9.17 14.71
N MET A 99 -0.47 -8.98 14.36
CA MET A 99 -0.93 -7.94 13.43
C MET A 99 -1.17 -6.60 14.12
N SER A 100 -1.37 -6.59 15.45
CA SER A 100 -1.64 -5.40 16.28
C SER A 100 -0.72 -4.19 16.00
N PRO A 101 0.62 -4.33 15.86
CA PRO A 101 1.50 -3.18 15.58
C PRO A 101 1.20 -2.48 14.25
N TRP A 102 0.61 -3.21 13.30
CA TRP A 102 0.22 -2.70 11.98
C TRP A 102 -1.22 -2.20 11.96
N MET A 103 -2.08 -2.75 12.84
CA MET A 103 -3.48 -2.38 12.98
C MET A 103 -3.69 -1.08 13.77
N GLY A 104 -2.75 -0.69 14.64
CA GLY A 104 -2.86 0.55 15.43
C GLY A 104 -3.10 1.81 14.57
N ALA A 105 -2.47 1.90 13.39
CA ALA A 105 -2.68 3.01 12.45
C ALA A 105 -4.08 3.03 11.79
N PHE A 106 -4.79 1.90 11.80
CA PHE A 106 -6.17 1.78 11.30
C PHE A 106 -7.20 2.11 12.38
N HIS A 107 -6.92 1.80 13.65
CA HIS A 107 -7.82 2.11 14.77
C HIS A 107 -7.80 3.58 15.18
N ASP A 108 -6.67 4.28 15.02
CA ASP A 108 -6.55 5.70 15.41
C ASP A 108 -7.22 6.69 14.43
N ASN A 109 -7.72 6.22 13.29
CA ASN A 109 -8.37 7.05 12.26
C ASN A 109 -9.85 6.69 12.03
N MET A 110 -10.47 5.91 12.93
CA MET A 110 -11.90 5.57 12.92
C MET A 110 -12.68 6.32 13.99
#